data_AF-A0A7V6CX95-F1
#
_entry.id   AF-A0A7V6CX95-F1
#
_cell.length_a   1.000
_cell.length_b   1.000
_cell.length_c   1.000
_cell.angle_alpha   90.00
_cell.angle_beta   90.00
_cell.angle_gamma   90.00
#
_symmetry.space_group_name_H-M   'P 1'
#
loop_
_entity.id
_entity.type
_entity.pdbx_description
1 polymer ?
#
loop_
_entity_poly.entity_id
_entity_poly.type
_entity_poly.pdbx_seq_one_letter_code
_entity_poly.pdbx_strand_id
1 'polypeptide(L)'
;MNKEIRIDPVTRIEGHAKITIYLDDAGEVNDAHFHVTELRGFEKFCEGRTLWEMPSLTARICGICPVSHILASAKTGDAILAVRIPKAAELLRRLMNAAQFVQSHALSFFYLSAPDMLLGWDSDPAQRNVIGLIGANPDLARKGIRLRSFGQQIIERLGGKKIHP
;
A
#
# COMPACT_ATOMS: atom_id res chain seq x y z
N MET A 1 28.42 21.24 16.31
CA MET A 1 28.11 19.79 16.47
C MET A 1 26.84 19.50 15.69
N ASN A 2 26.93 18.83 14.53
CA ASN A 2 25.73 18.44 13.78
C ASN A 2 24.88 17.47 14.60
N LYS A 3 23.69 17.91 15.02
CA LYS A 3 22.74 17.11 15.81
C LYS A 3 21.91 16.25 14.87
N GLU A 4 21.71 14.98 15.20
CA GLU A 4 20.83 14.07 14.46
C GLU A 4 19.49 13.91 15.19
N ILE A 5 18.38 14.05 14.46
CA ILE A 5 17.04 13.63 14.88
C ILE A 5 16.67 12.38 14.09
N ARG A 6 16.19 11.34 14.76
CA ARG A 6 15.79 10.08 14.15
C ARG A 6 14.31 9.79 14.41
N ILE A 7 13.58 9.47 13.34
CA ILE A 7 12.22 8.94 13.38
C ILE A 7 12.30 7.47 12.95
N ASP A 8 12.19 6.56 13.91
CA ASP A 8 12.32 5.12 13.70
C ASP A 8 11.44 4.33 14.69
N PRO A 9 10.39 3.64 14.23
CA PRO A 9 9.95 3.52 12.83
C PRO A 9 9.14 4.74 12.37
N VAL A 10 9.07 4.95 11.04
CA VAL A 10 7.99 5.75 10.44
C VAL A 10 6.67 5.00 10.62
N THR A 11 5.66 5.65 11.23
CA THR A 11 4.38 5.02 11.56
C THR A 11 3.30 5.33 10.52
N ARG A 12 2.24 4.51 10.49
CA ARG A 12 1.10 4.62 9.55
C ARG A 12 1.52 4.64 8.07
N ILE A 13 2.52 3.85 7.73
CA ILE A 13 2.89 3.52 6.35
C ILE A 13 2.73 2.01 6.11
N GLU A 14 2.87 1.58 4.86
CA GLU A 14 3.14 0.18 4.54
C GLU A 14 4.64 -0.04 4.40
N GLY A 15 5.13 -1.16 4.94
CA GLY A 15 6.56 -1.49 4.96
C GLY A 15 7.32 -0.82 6.11
N HIS A 16 8.64 -0.84 5.99
CA HIS A 16 9.57 -0.40 7.03
C HIS A 16 10.43 0.75 6.53
N ALA A 17 10.43 1.85 7.28
CA ALA A 17 11.25 2.99 6.97
C ALA A 17 11.73 3.73 8.23
N LYS A 18 12.80 4.48 8.04
CA LYS A 18 13.41 5.40 9.01
C LYS A 18 13.65 6.74 8.34
N ILE A 19 13.50 7.84 9.08
CA ILE A 19 13.94 9.18 8.64
C ILE A 19 15.04 9.67 9.57
N THR A 20 16.13 10.19 9.00
CA THR A 20 17.20 10.88 9.76
C THR A 20 17.27 12.33 9.29
N ILE A 21 17.27 13.26 10.23
CA ILE A 21 17.33 14.70 9.98
C ILE A 21 18.59 15.22 10.66
N TYR A 22 19.46 15.87 9.90
CA TYR A 22 20.71 16.44 10.38
C TYR A 22 20.55 17.95 10.51
N LEU A 23 20.82 18.46 11.70
CA LEU A 23 20.80 19.90 11.99
C LEU A 23 22.20 20.48 11.97
N ASP A 24 22.32 21.73 11.52
CA ASP A 24 23.54 22.52 11.65
C ASP A 24 23.72 23.09 13.08
N ASP A 25 24.75 23.91 13.25
CA ASP A 25 25.06 24.55 14.53
C ASP A 25 24.03 25.61 14.96
N ALA A 26 23.24 26.15 14.02
CA ALA A 26 22.13 27.07 14.30
C ALA A 26 20.85 26.32 14.68
N GLY A 27 20.81 24.99 14.52
CA GLY A 27 19.65 24.16 14.75
C GLY A 27 18.71 24.05 13.54
N GLU A 28 19.13 24.56 12.38
CA GLU A 28 18.37 24.48 11.13
C GLU A 28 18.63 23.14 10.43
N VAL A 29 17.65 22.68 9.65
CA VAL A 29 17.78 21.42 8.90
C VAL A 29 18.81 21.60 7.78
N ASN A 30 19.95 20.93 7.92
CA ASN A 30 20.99 20.88 6.89
C ASN A 30 20.73 19.76 5.87
N ASP A 31 20.22 18.61 6.33
CA ASP A 31 19.92 17.47 5.46
C ASP A 31 18.84 16.55 6.06
N ALA A 32 18.14 15.79 5.23
CA ALA A 32 17.13 14.82 5.63
C ALA A 32 17.10 13.61 4.70
N HIS A 33 17.23 12.40 5.25
CA HIS A 33 17.25 11.16 4.49
C HIS A 33 16.07 10.27 4.84
N PHE A 34 15.44 9.69 3.81
CA PHE A 34 14.44 8.64 3.94
C PHE A 34 15.07 7.29 3.60
N HIS A 35 15.04 6.36 4.57
CA HIS A 35 15.64 5.04 4.46
C HIS A 35 14.54 3.99 4.39
N VAL A 36 14.49 3.21 3.31
CA VAL A 36 13.71 1.96 3.28
C VAL A 36 14.58 0.87 3.86
N THR A 37 14.14 0.25 4.96
CA THR A 37 15.00 -0.61 5.78
C THR A 37 14.80 -2.11 5.54
N GLU A 38 13.98 -2.48 4.55
CA GLU A 38 13.65 -3.87 4.22
C GLU A 38 13.99 -4.21 2.77
N LEU A 39 14.53 -5.41 2.54
CA LEU A 39 14.74 -6.01 1.24
C LEU A 39 14.41 -7.51 1.28
N ARG A 40 13.61 -7.98 0.31
CA ARG A 40 13.25 -9.41 0.17
C ARG A 40 13.84 -10.10 -1.06
N GLY A 41 14.32 -9.34 -2.06
CA GLY A 41 15.04 -9.90 -3.21
C GLY A 41 14.18 -10.73 -4.19
N PHE A 42 12.90 -10.38 -4.38
CA PHE A 42 11.98 -11.12 -5.27
C PHE A 42 12.53 -11.31 -6.69
N GLU A 43 13.24 -10.32 -7.24
CA GLU A 43 13.81 -10.39 -8.59
C GLU A 43 14.77 -11.57 -8.75
N LYS A 44 15.68 -11.77 -7.78
CA LYS A 44 16.61 -12.89 -7.79
C LYS A 44 15.91 -14.21 -7.49
N PHE A 45 14.99 -14.21 -6.54
CA PHE A 45 14.22 -15.40 -6.15
C PHE A 45 13.31 -15.94 -7.27
N CYS A 46 12.85 -15.07 -8.18
CA CYS A 46 12.02 -15.45 -9.31
C CYS A 46 12.80 -16.08 -10.48
N GLU A 47 14.14 -15.99 -10.50
CA GLU A 47 14.94 -16.64 -11.54
C GLU A 47 14.75 -18.17 -11.52
N GLY A 48 14.58 -18.77 -12.70
CA GLY A 48 14.36 -20.23 -12.84
C GLY A 48 12.95 -20.70 -12.46
N ARG A 49 12.07 -19.83 -11.97
CA ARG A 49 10.67 -20.15 -11.70
C ARG A 49 9.86 -20.21 -12.98
N THR A 50 8.75 -20.95 -12.94
CA THR A 50 7.86 -21.02 -14.10
C THR A 50 7.01 -19.77 -14.20
N LEU A 51 6.69 -19.36 -15.42
CA LEU A 51 5.87 -18.18 -15.68
C LEU A 51 4.53 -18.21 -14.93
N TRP A 52 3.91 -19.39 -14.82
CA TRP A 52 2.59 -19.59 -14.22
C TRP A 52 2.56 -19.30 -12.71
N GLU A 53 3.71 -19.40 -12.04
CA GLU A 53 3.83 -19.11 -10.60
C GLU A 53 3.93 -17.59 -10.34
N MET A 54 4.33 -16.81 -11.35
CA MET A 54 4.70 -15.40 -11.16
C MET A 54 3.58 -14.53 -10.57
N PRO A 55 2.30 -14.64 -10.99
CA PRO A 55 1.25 -13.82 -10.41
C PRO A 55 1.06 -14.12 -8.92
N SER A 56 1.17 -15.39 -8.54
CA SER A 56 1.07 -15.79 -7.13
C SER A 56 2.28 -15.28 -6.34
N LEU A 57 3.51 -15.49 -6.81
CA LEU A 57 4.71 -15.06 -6.09
C LEU A 57 4.76 -13.54 -5.93
N THR A 58 4.59 -12.80 -7.03
CA THR A 58 4.68 -11.33 -7.02
C THR A 58 3.57 -10.67 -6.19
N ALA A 59 2.39 -11.29 -6.05
CA ALA A 59 1.34 -10.80 -5.16
C ALA A 59 1.80 -10.67 -3.70
N ARG A 60 2.82 -11.42 -3.27
CA ARG A 60 3.35 -11.42 -1.90
C ARG A 60 4.39 -10.30 -1.67
N ILE A 61 4.69 -9.50 -2.69
CA ILE A 61 5.49 -8.29 -2.53
C ILE A 61 4.75 -7.29 -1.62
N CYS A 62 3.44 -7.14 -1.71
CA CYS A 62 2.72 -6.19 -0.88
C CYS A 62 1.34 -6.72 -0.47
N GLY A 63 0.96 -6.51 0.79
CA GLY A 63 -0.36 -6.88 1.31
C GLY A 63 -1.47 -5.91 0.90
N ILE A 64 -1.12 -4.68 0.51
CA ILE A 64 -2.10 -3.64 0.09
C ILE A 64 -2.36 -3.69 -1.40
N CYS A 65 -1.33 -3.88 -2.23
CA CYS A 65 -1.42 -3.88 -3.70
C CYS A 65 -1.19 -5.23 -4.42
N PRO A 66 -1.67 -6.37 -3.88
CA PRO A 66 -1.41 -7.67 -4.50
C PRO A 66 -2.04 -7.79 -5.89
N VAL A 67 -3.23 -7.20 -6.13
CA VAL A 67 -3.88 -7.18 -7.44
C VAL A 67 -3.00 -6.49 -8.49
N SER A 68 -2.34 -5.39 -8.14
CA SER A 68 -1.48 -4.66 -9.08
C SER A 68 -0.30 -5.53 -9.52
N HIS A 69 0.33 -6.25 -8.58
CA HIS A 69 1.39 -7.21 -8.89
C HIS A 69 0.89 -8.40 -9.73
N ILE A 70 -0.26 -8.98 -9.38
CA ILE A 70 -0.89 -10.07 -10.14
C ILE A 70 -1.15 -9.65 -11.58
N LEU A 71 -1.76 -8.48 -11.78
CA LEU A 71 -2.10 -7.99 -13.12
C LEU A 71 -0.87 -7.62 -13.92
N ALA A 72 0.15 -7.03 -13.30
CA ALA A 72 1.43 -6.76 -13.95
C ALA A 72 2.08 -8.08 -14.41
N SER A 73 2.16 -9.06 -13.51
CA SER A 73 2.73 -10.37 -13.82
C SER A 73 1.95 -11.13 -14.89
N ALA A 74 0.62 -11.14 -14.83
CA ALA A 74 -0.24 -11.77 -15.82
C ALA A 74 -0.09 -11.11 -17.21
N LYS A 75 -0.01 -9.77 -17.27
CA LYS A 75 0.25 -9.06 -18.52
C LYS A 75 1.63 -9.40 -19.11
N THR A 76 2.65 -9.54 -18.26
CA THR A 76 3.98 -9.98 -18.69
C THR A 76 3.92 -11.40 -19.28
N GLY A 77 3.16 -12.30 -18.65
CA GLY A 77 2.96 -13.64 -19.17
C GLY A 77 2.22 -13.68 -20.51
N ASP A 78 1.16 -12.89 -20.67
CA ASP A 78 0.47 -12.76 -21.95
C ASP A 78 1.43 -12.29 -23.06
N ALA A 79 2.32 -11.33 -22.73
CA ALA A 79 3.30 -10.80 -23.68
C ALA A 79 4.36 -11.83 -24.07
N ILE A 80 4.89 -12.59 -23.09
CA ILE A 80 5.86 -13.68 -23.34
C ILE A 80 5.25 -14.75 -24.24
N LEU A 81 3.98 -15.09 -24.01
CA LEU A 81 3.26 -16.09 -24.81
C LEU A 81 2.73 -15.55 -26.14
N ALA A 82 2.92 -14.25 -26.42
CA ALA A 82 2.36 -13.54 -27.56
C ALA A 82 0.82 -13.72 -27.70
N VAL A 83 0.12 -13.78 -26.57
CA VAL A 83 -1.34 -13.97 -26.52
C VAL A 83 -2.05 -12.65 -26.37
N ARG A 84 -3.08 -12.43 -27.22
CA ARG A 84 -4.08 -11.38 -26.99
C ARG A 84 -5.25 -11.97 -26.21
N ILE A 85 -5.43 -11.53 -24.97
CA ILE A 85 -6.54 -12.00 -24.15
C ILE A 85 -7.91 -11.59 -24.74
N PRO A 86 -8.96 -12.40 -24.54
CA PRO A 86 -10.32 -12.05 -24.94
C PRO A 86 -10.80 -10.75 -24.28
N LYS A 87 -11.72 -10.04 -24.94
CA LYS A 87 -12.25 -8.77 -24.41
C LYS A 87 -12.83 -8.90 -23.00
N ALA A 88 -13.52 -10.01 -22.71
CA ALA A 88 -14.06 -10.29 -21.39
C ALA A 88 -12.96 -10.33 -20.31
N ALA A 89 -11.82 -11.01 -20.58
CA ALA A 89 -10.70 -11.07 -19.65
C ALA A 89 -10.07 -9.69 -19.41
N GLU A 90 -9.94 -8.86 -20.46
CA GLU A 90 -9.48 -7.48 -20.32
C GLU A 90 -10.38 -6.66 -19.37
N LEU A 91 -11.69 -6.75 -19.57
CA LEU A 91 -12.68 -6.02 -18.75
C LEU A 91 -12.68 -6.49 -17.30
N LEU A 92 -12.55 -7.79 -17.05
CA LEU A 92 -12.45 -8.35 -15.70
C LEU A 92 -11.17 -7.87 -14.99
N ARG A 93 -10.02 -7.87 -15.68
CA ARG A 93 -8.76 -7.34 -15.13
C ARG A 93 -8.86 -5.84 -14.83
N ARG A 94 -9.50 -5.06 -15.70
CA ARG A 94 -9.76 -3.62 -15.46
C ARG A 94 -10.65 -3.40 -14.24
N LEU A 95 -11.73 -4.16 -14.10
CA LEU A 95 -12.64 -4.08 -12.95
C LEU A 95 -11.91 -4.42 -11.65
N MET A 96 -11.11 -5.48 -11.64
CA MET A 96 -10.29 -5.87 -10.49
C MET A 96 -9.29 -4.75 -10.11
N ASN A 97 -8.64 -4.13 -11.10
CA ASN A 97 -7.72 -3.02 -10.85
C ASN A 97 -8.43 -1.77 -10.31
N ALA A 98 -9.61 -1.45 -10.84
CA ALA A 98 -10.42 -0.33 -10.33
C ALA A 98 -10.84 -0.56 -8.87
N ALA A 99 -11.25 -1.78 -8.53
CA ALA A 99 -11.56 -2.17 -7.17
C ALA A 99 -10.34 -2.08 -6.23
N GLN A 100 -9.16 -2.47 -6.73
CA GLN A 100 -7.87 -2.30 -6.07
C GLN A 100 -7.54 -0.83 -5.78
N PHE A 101 -7.77 0.08 -6.74
CA PHE A 101 -7.62 1.51 -6.50
C PHE A 101 -8.56 2.01 -5.40
N VAL A 102 -9.85 1.66 -5.48
CA VAL A 102 -10.85 2.09 -4.49
C VAL A 102 -10.46 1.64 -3.09
N GLN A 103 -10.12 0.36 -2.90
CA GLN A 103 -9.80 -0.14 -1.56
C GLN A 103 -8.47 0.41 -1.02
N SER A 104 -7.46 0.56 -1.88
CA SER A 104 -6.14 1.06 -1.49
C SER A 104 -6.19 2.55 -1.14
N HIS A 105 -6.89 3.37 -1.93
CA HIS A 105 -7.04 4.80 -1.63
C HIS A 105 -7.91 5.02 -0.39
N ALA A 106 -8.96 4.22 -0.19
CA ALA A 106 -9.73 4.27 1.05
C ALA A 106 -8.88 3.87 2.27
N LEU A 107 -8.05 2.83 2.15
CA LEU A 107 -7.12 2.46 3.22
C LEU A 107 -6.15 3.60 3.52
N SER A 108 -5.45 4.09 2.50
CA SER A 108 -4.44 5.15 2.66
C SER A 108 -5.04 6.40 3.28
N PHE A 109 -6.15 6.90 2.75
CA PHE A 109 -6.76 8.12 3.30
C PHE A 109 -7.30 7.89 4.70
N PHE A 110 -8.24 6.96 4.91
CA PHE A 110 -8.99 6.90 6.17
C PHE A 110 -8.22 6.29 7.34
N TYR A 111 -7.30 5.35 7.07
CA TYR A 111 -6.57 4.65 8.13
C TYR A 111 -5.19 5.25 8.37
N LEU A 112 -4.56 5.81 7.33
CA LEU A 112 -3.19 6.29 7.41
C LEU A 112 -3.14 7.81 7.52
N SER A 113 -3.61 8.57 6.52
CA SER A 113 -3.41 10.02 6.45
C SER A 113 -4.43 10.87 7.23
N ALA A 114 -5.70 10.48 7.22
CA ALA A 114 -6.79 11.26 7.80
C ALA A 114 -6.64 11.57 9.31
N PRO A 115 -6.05 10.70 10.15
CA PRO A 115 -5.79 11.06 11.54
C PRO A 115 -4.95 12.33 11.69
N ASP A 116 -3.93 12.57 10.85
CA ASP A 116 -3.16 13.83 10.91
C ASP A 116 -4.00 15.01 10.41
N MET A 117 -4.64 14.83 9.25
CA MET A 117 -5.34 15.92 8.57
C MET A 117 -6.60 16.38 9.31
N LEU A 118 -7.29 15.47 10.01
CA LEU A 118 -8.62 15.72 10.59
C LEU A 118 -8.63 15.85 12.11
N LEU A 119 -7.68 15.22 12.81
CA LEU A 119 -7.52 15.40 14.26
C LEU A 119 -6.49 16.49 14.61
N GLY A 120 -5.59 16.80 13.66
CA GLY A 120 -4.56 17.82 13.77
C GLY A 120 -3.15 17.25 13.87
N TRP A 121 -2.20 17.95 13.27
CA TRP A 121 -0.78 17.55 13.23
C TRP A 121 -0.10 17.56 14.61
N ASP A 122 -0.68 18.26 15.59
CA ASP A 122 -0.16 18.34 16.97
C ASP A 122 -1.07 17.61 17.98
N SER A 123 -2.08 16.86 17.51
CA SER A 123 -2.96 16.10 18.41
C SER A 123 -2.19 15.00 19.14
N ASP A 124 -2.64 14.66 20.36
CA ASP A 124 -2.07 13.58 21.18
C ASP A 124 -1.82 12.31 20.35
N PRO A 125 -0.57 11.79 20.28
CA PRO A 125 -0.26 10.56 19.57
C PRO A 125 -1.12 9.34 19.94
N ALA A 126 -1.63 9.28 21.19
CA ALA A 126 -2.54 8.22 21.63
C ALA A 126 -3.90 8.28 20.89
N GLN A 127 -4.30 9.46 20.43
CA GLN A 127 -5.53 9.69 19.68
C GLN A 127 -5.31 9.86 18.17
N ARG A 128 -4.10 10.22 17.72
CA ARG A 128 -3.78 10.48 16.30
C ARG A 128 -3.64 9.21 15.46
N ASN A 129 -4.70 8.42 15.43
CA ASN A 129 -4.81 7.15 14.73
C ASN A 129 -6.27 6.89 14.34
N VAL A 130 -6.52 5.76 13.66
CA VAL A 130 -7.87 5.41 13.17
C VAL A 130 -8.89 5.25 14.31
N ILE A 131 -8.48 4.86 15.52
CA ILE A 131 -9.39 4.71 16.67
C ILE A 131 -9.83 6.07 17.17
N GLY A 132 -8.92 7.04 17.30
CA GLY A 132 -9.30 8.41 17.64
C GLY A 132 -10.17 9.05 16.55
N LEU A 133 -9.91 8.75 15.27
CA LEU A 133 -10.78 9.20 14.18
C LEU A 133 -12.20 8.60 14.29
N ILE A 134 -12.32 7.33 14.68
CA ILE A 134 -13.62 6.70 14.97
C ILE A 134 -14.31 7.40 16.13
N GLY A 135 -13.59 7.73 17.21
CA GLY A 135 -14.15 8.44 18.36
C GLY A 135 -14.64 9.85 18.02
N ALA A 136 -13.85 10.59 17.23
CA ALA A 136 -14.16 11.96 16.86
C ALA A 136 -15.24 12.07 15.76
N ASN A 137 -15.24 11.16 14.78
CA ASN A 137 -16.21 11.16 13.68
C ASN A 137 -16.57 9.73 13.23
N PRO A 138 -17.46 9.04 13.97
CA PRO A 138 -17.83 7.66 13.68
C PRO A 138 -18.41 7.45 12.28
N ASP A 139 -19.20 8.41 11.78
CA ASP A 139 -19.85 8.31 10.48
C ASP A 139 -18.86 8.42 9.33
N LEU A 140 -17.89 9.33 9.42
CA LEU A 140 -16.81 9.43 8.44
C LEU A 140 -15.96 8.16 8.42
N ALA A 141 -15.57 7.67 9.60
CA ALA A 141 -14.80 6.42 9.70
C ALA A 141 -15.57 5.24 9.11
N ARG A 142 -16.88 5.12 9.39
CA ARG A 142 -17.74 4.08 8.82
C ARG A 142 -17.81 4.16 7.29
N LYS A 143 -17.89 5.36 6.71
CA LYS A 143 -17.85 5.55 5.25
C LYS A 143 -16.52 5.05 4.66
N GLY A 144 -15.40 5.38 5.29
CA GLY A 144 -14.08 4.90 4.87
C GLY A 144 -13.94 3.37 4.92
N ILE A 145 -14.36 2.75 6.03
CA ILE A 145 -14.38 1.29 6.19
C ILE A 145 -15.24 0.63 5.09
N ARG A 146 -16.43 1.19 4.82
CA ARG A 146 -17.33 0.67 3.78
C ARG A 146 -16.77 0.82 2.37
N LEU A 147 -16.12 1.95 2.07
CA LEU A 147 -15.50 2.16 0.76
C LEU A 147 -14.37 1.16 0.52
N ARG A 148 -13.53 0.91 1.53
CA ARG A 148 -12.51 -0.15 1.48
C ARG A 148 -13.12 -1.53 1.30
N SER A 149 -14.16 -1.84 2.08
CA SER A 149 -14.88 -3.11 2.01
C SER A 149 -15.50 -3.36 0.63
N PHE A 150 -16.05 -2.33 -0.01
CA PHE A 150 -16.64 -2.42 -1.34
C PHE A 150 -15.60 -2.86 -2.40
N GLY A 151 -14.44 -2.20 -2.45
CA GLY A 151 -13.37 -2.62 -3.37
C GLY A 151 -12.88 -4.04 -3.09
N GLN A 152 -12.71 -4.41 -1.81
CA GLN A 152 -12.29 -5.75 -1.42
C GLN A 152 -13.31 -6.84 -1.79
N GLN A 153 -14.61 -6.57 -1.68
CA GLN A 153 -15.66 -7.52 -2.08
C GLN A 153 -15.68 -7.76 -3.60
N ILE A 154 -15.40 -6.73 -4.42
CA ILE A 154 -15.27 -6.92 -5.86
C ILE A 154 -14.06 -7.80 -6.17
N ILE A 155 -12.92 -7.54 -5.52
CA ILE A 155 -11.72 -8.37 -5.68
C ILE A 155 -12.02 -9.83 -5.30
N GLU A 156 -12.68 -10.06 -4.18
CA GLU A 156 -13.07 -11.40 -3.72
C GLU A 156 -14.02 -12.10 -4.68
N ARG A 157 -15.01 -11.39 -5.24
CA ARG A 157 -15.94 -11.97 -6.23
C ARG A 157 -15.23 -12.37 -7.52
N LEU A 158 -14.18 -11.65 -7.92
CA LEU A 158 -13.46 -11.92 -9.16
C LEU A 158 -12.29 -12.91 -8.99
N GLY A 159 -11.64 -12.91 -7.83
CA GLY A 159 -10.42 -13.68 -7.56
C GLY A 159 -10.56 -14.68 -6.41
N GLY A 160 -11.76 -14.91 -5.89
CA GLY A 160 -12.05 -15.86 -4.82
C GLY A 160 -11.57 -15.44 -3.41
N LYS A 161 -10.64 -14.48 -3.30
CA LYS A 161 -10.12 -13.94 -2.03
C LYS A 161 -9.92 -12.43 -2.11
N LYS A 162 -9.97 -11.75 -0.97
CA LYS A 162 -9.74 -10.29 -0.85
C LYS A 162 -8.26 -9.92 -1.07
N ILE A 163 -7.36 -10.71 -0.49
CA ILE A 163 -5.92 -10.46 -0.51
C ILE A 163 -5.26 -11.68 -1.15
N HIS A 164 -4.35 -11.41 -2.08
CA HIS A 164 -3.77 -12.41 -2.98
C HIS A 164 -4.85 -13.25 -3.70
N PRO A 165 -5.78 -12.59 -4.43
CA PRO A 165 -6.73 -13.27 -5.30
C PRO A 165 -6.05 -14.16 -6.37
#